data_AF-A0A350CVJ5-F1
#
_entry.id   AF-A0A350CVJ5-F1
#
_cell.length_a   1.000
_cell.length_b   1.000
_cell.length_c   1.000
_cell.angle_alpha   90.00
_cell.angle_beta   90.00
_cell.angle_gamma   90.00
#
_symmetry.space_group_name_H-M   'P 1'
#
loop_
_entity.id
_entity.type
_entity.pdbx_description
1 polymer ?
#
loop_
_entity_poly.entity_id
_entity_poly.type
_entity_poly.pdbx_seq_one_letter_code
_entity_poly.pdbx_strand_id
1 'polypeptide(L)'
;MQQQRPNAAPSAGFNFVLAAVLGFIGVFDLVLGLRGEGAGVFITGLALTIYAATLLRDALHIKKTGTPAFTRKRMNYIGLACLALYFFGIMVKRVPELAAFFN
;
A
#
# COMPACT_ATOMS: atom_id res chain seq x y z
N MET A 1 20.59 20.89 -15.23
CA MET A 1 19.13 20.64 -15.24
C MET A 1 18.65 20.74 -13.79
N GLN A 2 17.92 21.80 -13.43
CA GLN A 2 17.32 21.89 -12.09
C GLN A 2 16.28 20.78 -11.99
N GLN A 3 16.59 19.73 -11.23
CA GLN A 3 15.63 18.71 -10.85
C GLN A 3 14.56 19.43 -10.03
N GLN A 4 13.48 19.78 -10.70
CA GLN A 4 12.31 20.46 -10.18
C GLN A 4 11.94 19.74 -8.90
N ARG A 5 12.31 20.32 -7.74
CA ARG A 5 11.94 19.78 -6.43
C ARG A 5 10.43 19.58 -6.53
N PRO A 6 9.91 18.36 -6.42
CA PRO A 6 8.48 18.17 -6.48
C PRO A 6 7.91 18.85 -5.22
N ASN A 7 7.54 20.12 -5.36
CA ASN A 7 6.39 20.69 -4.69
C ASN A 7 5.15 20.02 -5.30
N ALA A 8 5.14 18.68 -5.26
CA ALA A 8 3.96 17.91 -5.51
C ALA A 8 3.07 18.20 -4.30
N ALA A 9 2.25 19.23 -4.43
CA ALA A 9 1.13 19.41 -3.54
C ALA A 9 0.39 18.06 -3.48
N PRO A 10 -0.02 17.61 -2.28
CA PRO A 10 -0.72 16.34 -2.14
C PRO A 10 -1.95 16.35 -3.05
N SER A 11 -1.92 15.54 -4.10
CA SER A 11 -2.94 15.59 -5.14
C SER A 11 -4.05 14.60 -4.77
N ALA A 12 -5.22 15.15 -4.43
CA ALA A 12 -6.38 14.35 -4.04
C ALA A 12 -6.74 13.31 -5.10
N GLY A 13 -6.68 13.70 -6.39
CA GLY A 13 -6.96 12.80 -7.51
C GLY A 13 -5.99 11.63 -7.57
N PHE A 14 -4.68 11.88 -7.51
CA PHE A 14 -3.68 10.81 -7.51
C PHE A 14 -3.84 9.87 -6.30
N ASN A 15 -4.02 10.43 -5.10
CA ASN A 15 -4.20 9.62 -3.89
C ASN A 15 -5.48 8.78 -3.98
N PHE A 16 -6.54 9.30 -4.58
CA PHE A 16 -7.77 8.55 -4.81
C PHE A 16 -7.59 7.41 -5.82
N VAL A 17 -6.95 7.67 -6.96
CA VAL A 17 -6.68 6.64 -7.97
C VAL A 17 -5.77 5.56 -7.40
N LEU A 18 -4.71 5.96 -6.69
CA LEU A 18 -3.79 5.02 -6.05
C LEU A 18 -4.51 4.21 -4.97
N ALA A 19 -5.37 4.83 -4.16
CA ALA A 19 -6.21 4.12 -3.20
C ALA A 19 -7.13 3.09 -3.88
N ALA A 20 -7.75 3.44 -5.01
CA ALA A 20 -8.63 2.52 -5.73
C ALA A 20 -7.87 1.31 -6.28
N VAL A 21 -6.72 1.53 -6.93
CA VAL A 21 -5.90 0.46 -7.50
C VAL A 21 -5.35 -0.45 -6.39
N LEU A 22 -4.71 0.13 -5.37
CA LEU A 22 -4.14 -0.65 -4.27
C LEU A 22 -5.22 -1.33 -3.42
N GLY A 23 -6.37 -0.69 -3.25
CA GLY A 23 -7.51 -1.24 -2.53
C GLY A 23 -8.11 -2.43 -3.26
N PHE A 24 -8.27 -2.34 -4.59
CA PHE A 24 -8.75 -3.46 -5.40
C PHE A 24 -7.81 -4.67 -5.32
N ILE A 25 -6.50 -4.45 -5.54
CA ILE A 25 -5.49 -5.51 -5.45
C ILE A 25 -5.44 -6.08 -4.04
N GLY A 26 -5.44 -5.22 -3.02
CA GLY A 26 -5.35 -5.64 -1.62
C GLY A 26 -6.53 -6.50 -1.18
N VAL A 27 -7.76 -6.10 -1.53
CA VAL A 27 -8.97 -6.88 -1.22
C VAL A 27 -8.98 -8.21 -1.97
N PHE A 28 -8.54 -8.22 -3.23
CA PHE A 28 -8.42 -9.45 -4.01
C PHE A 28 -7.42 -10.43 -3.37
N ASP A 29 -6.23 -9.97 -3.01
CA ASP A 29 -5.20 -10.76 -2.30
C ASP A 29 -5.70 -11.25 -0.94
N LEU A 30 -6.45 -10.44 -0.19
CA LEU A 30 -7.06 -10.88 1.07
C LEU A 30 -8.01 -12.07 0.85
N VAL A 31 -8.87 -11.99 -0.16
CA VAL A 31 -9.81 -13.07 -0.48
C VAL A 31 -9.06 -14.33 -0.93
N LEU A 32 -8.03 -14.19 -1.77
CA LEU A 32 -7.21 -15.33 -2.20
C LEU A 32 -6.46 -15.98 -1.03
N GLY A 33 -5.85 -15.17 -0.16
CA GLY A 33 -5.17 -15.64 1.04
C GLY A 33 -6.10 -16.43 1.97
N LEU A 34 -7.34 -15.94 2.14
CA LEU A 34 -8.38 -16.66 2.91
C LEU A 34 -8.88 -17.94 2.23
N ARG A 35 -8.83 -18.00 0.89
CA ARG A 35 -9.20 -19.20 0.10
C ARG A 35 -8.10 -20.25 0.02
N GLY A 36 -6.97 -20.04 0.70
CA GLY A 36 -5.91 -21.04 0.82
C GLY A 36 -4.68 -20.78 -0.05
N GLU A 37 -4.58 -19.64 -0.74
CA GLU A 37 -3.34 -19.29 -1.47
C GLU A 37 -2.17 -18.89 -0.55
N GLY A 38 -2.40 -18.90 0.77
CA GLY A 38 -1.35 -18.85 1.77
C GLY A 38 -1.31 -17.54 2.56
N ALA A 39 -0.74 -17.63 3.76
CA ALA A 39 -0.64 -16.51 4.69
C ALA A 39 0.16 -15.33 4.11
N GLY A 40 1.16 -15.59 3.26
CA GLY A 40 1.92 -14.53 2.58
C GLY A 40 1.05 -13.65 1.67
N VAL A 41 0.14 -14.26 0.91
CA VAL A 41 -0.82 -13.54 0.04
C VAL A 41 -1.80 -12.71 0.88
N PHE A 42 -2.28 -13.29 1.98
CA PHE A 42 -3.14 -12.55 2.91
C PHE A 42 -2.42 -11.32 3.50
N ILE A 43 -1.17 -11.47 3.93
CA ILE A 43 -0.38 -10.38 4.54
C ILE A 43 -0.09 -9.28 3.51
N THR A 44 0.26 -9.62 2.27
CA THR A 44 0.44 -8.63 1.20
C THR A 44 -0.86 -7.89 0.92
N GLY A 45 -1.98 -8.60 0.84
CA GLY A 45 -3.30 -8.00 0.66
C GLY A 45 -3.68 -7.05 1.79
N LEU A 46 -3.38 -7.42 3.03
CA LEU A 46 -3.63 -6.60 4.22
C LEU A 46 -2.82 -5.29 4.18
N ALA A 47 -1.54 -5.36 3.84
CA ALA A 47 -0.69 -4.18 3.72
C ALA A 47 -1.20 -3.19 2.67
N LEU A 48 -1.57 -3.69 1.49
CA LEU A 48 -2.11 -2.88 0.39
C LEU A 48 -3.45 -2.24 0.77
N THR A 49 -4.34 -3.00 1.42
CA THR A 49 -5.66 -2.52 1.84
C THR A 49 -5.56 -1.42 2.89
N ILE A 50 -4.65 -1.57 3.87
CA ILE A 50 -4.40 -0.53 4.89
C ILE A 50 -3.90 0.75 4.23
N TYR A 51 -2.93 0.63 3.32
CA TYR A 51 -2.37 1.81 2.66
C TYR A 51 -3.40 2.51 1.77
N ALA A 52 -4.20 1.74 1.04
CA ALA A 52 -5.32 2.25 0.25
C ALA A 52 -6.32 3.05 1.11
N ALA A 53 -6.70 2.53 2.28
CA ALA A 53 -7.59 3.23 3.21
C ALA A 53 -6.98 4.56 3.69
N THR A 54 -5.68 4.60 3.96
CA THR A 54 -4.99 5.85 4.35
C THR A 54 -4.94 6.88 3.22
N LEU A 55 -4.70 6.44 1.99
CA LEU A 55 -4.71 7.31 0.81
C LEU A 55 -6.12 7.82 0.50
N LEU A 56 -7.14 6.97 0.64
CA LEU A 56 -8.53 7.36 0.46
C LEU A 56 -8.94 8.42 1.48
N ARG A 57 -8.57 8.24 2.75
CA ARG A 57 -8.81 9.23 3.80
C ARG A 57 -8.16 10.57 3.47
N ASP A 58 -6.91 10.54 3.04
CA ASP A 58 -6.18 11.76 2.69
C ASP A 58 -6.80 12.46 1.46
N ALA A 59 -7.15 11.70 0.42
CA ALA A 59 -7.83 12.22 -0.77
C ALA A 59 -9.18 12.86 -0.43
N LEU A 60 -10.01 12.19 0.38
CA LEU A 60 -11.30 12.71 0.83
C LEU A 60 -11.15 13.95 1.69
N HIS A 61 -10.13 14.01 2.55
CA HIS A 61 -9.85 15.18 3.38
C HIS A 61 -9.43 16.36 2.52
N ILE A 62 -8.48 16.19 1.59
CA ILE A 62 -8.05 17.26 0.66
C ILE A 62 -9.24 17.75 -0.17
N LYS A 63 -10.09 16.84 -0.66
CA LYS A 63 -11.30 17.22 -1.41
C LYS A 63 -12.28 18.06 -0.56
N LYS A 64 -12.33 17.84 0.75
CA LYS A 64 -13.23 18.56 1.68
C LYS A 64 -12.64 19.87 2.22
N THR A 65 -11.36 19.89 2.58
CA THR A 65 -10.72 20.99 3.34
C THR A 65 -9.70 21.77 2.53
N GLY A 66 -9.32 21.30 1.34
CA GLY A 66 -8.22 21.86 0.55
C GLY A 66 -6.83 21.58 1.11
N THR A 67 -6.73 20.81 2.21
CA THR A 67 -5.48 20.53 2.92
C THR A 67 -5.29 19.03 3.16
N PRO A 68 -4.03 18.54 3.17
CA PRO A 68 -3.75 17.13 3.45
C PRO A 68 -4.17 16.74 4.87
N ALA A 69 -4.68 15.51 5.04
CA ALA A 69 -5.03 14.97 6.36
C ALA A 69 -3.78 14.68 7.19
N PHE A 70 -2.66 14.37 6.52
CA PHE A 70 -1.41 13.99 7.15
C PHE A 70 -0.26 14.87 6.68
N THR A 71 0.71 15.12 7.57
CA THR A 71 1.98 15.72 7.15
C THR A 71 2.73 14.75 6.25
N ARG A 72 3.55 15.27 5.33
CA ARG A 72 4.35 14.45 4.40
C ARG A 72 5.23 13.43 5.12
N LYS A 73 5.82 13.81 6.26
CA LYS A 73 6.60 12.92 7.14
C LYS A 73 5.76 11.73 7.60
N ARG A 74 4.53 11.97 8.09
CA ARG A 74 3.64 10.92 8.59
C ARG A 74 3.15 9.99 7.48
N MET A 75 2.79 10.54 6.32
CA MET A 75 2.41 9.74 5.16
C MET A 75 3.55 8.82 4.69
N ASN A 76 4.79 9.32 4.69
CA ASN A 76 5.96 8.51 4.34
C ASN A 76 6.21 7.38 5.36
N TYR A 77 6.08 7.64 6.66
CA TYR A 77 6.20 6.59 7.67
C TYR A 77 5.13 5.50 7.52
N ILE A 78 3.89 5.89 7.25
CA ILE A 78 2.80 4.93 7.00
C ILE A 78 3.10 4.10 5.75
N GLY A 79 3.53 4.75 4.67
CA GLY A 79 3.92 4.07 3.43
C GLY A 79 5.08 3.10 3.66
N LEU A 80 6.10 3.49 4.43
CA LEU A 80 7.25 2.64 4.76
C LEU A 80 6.86 1.46 5.65
N ALA A 81 5.95 1.65 6.61
CA ALA A 81 5.43 0.57 7.43
C ALA A 81 4.61 -0.44 6.60
N CYS A 82 3.75 0.05 5.70
CA CYS A 82 2.99 -0.81 4.79
C CYS A 82 3.92 -1.54 3.81
N LEU A 83 4.97 -0.88 3.32
CA LEU A 83 5.98 -1.48 2.47
C LEU A 83 6.74 -2.60 3.20
N ALA A 84 7.16 -2.37 4.45
CA ALA A 84 7.82 -3.39 5.27
C ALA A 84 6.91 -4.61 5.51
N LEU A 85 5.62 -4.38 5.81
CA LEU A 85 4.65 -5.45 5.98
C LEU A 85 4.42 -6.23 4.67
N TYR A 86 4.36 -5.52 3.54
CA TYR A 86 4.25 -6.14 2.22
C TYR A 86 5.45 -7.03 1.91
N PHE A 87 6.68 -6.55 2.17
CA PHE A 87 7.89 -7.36 2.03
C PHE A 87 7.89 -8.59 2.94
N PHE A 88 7.41 -8.45 4.18
CA PHE A 88 7.26 -9.58 5.08
C PHE A 88 6.30 -10.63 4.50
N GLY A 89 5.15 -10.21 3.95
CA GLY A 89 4.23 -11.11 3.25
C GLY A 89 4.87 -11.81 2.05
N ILE A 90 5.68 -11.10 1.26
CA ILE A 90 6.47 -11.70 0.17
C ILE A 90 7.44 -12.76 0.70
N MET A 91 8.16 -12.48 1.78
CA MET A 91 9.10 -13.45 2.36
C MET A 91 8.36 -14.70 2.84
N VAL A 92 7.22 -14.55 3.51
CA VAL A 92 6.39 -15.68 3.93
C VAL A 92 5.90 -16.50 2.72
N LYS A 93 5.55 -15.84 1.62
CA LYS A 93 5.11 -16.51 0.38
C LYS A 93 6.26 -17.23 -0.35
N ARG A 94 7.40 -16.56 -0.52
CA ARG A 94 8.46 -16.95 -1.47
C ARG A 94 9.59 -17.75 -0.85
N VAL A 95 9.85 -17.61 0.45
CA VAL A 95 10.92 -18.38 1.12
C VAL A 95 10.67 -19.90 1.07
N PRO A 96 9.44 -20.42 1.27
CA PRO A 96 9.16 -21.85 1.11
C PRO A 96 9.35 -22.33 -0.34
N GLU A 97 8.91 -21.53 -1.32
CA GLU A 97 9.06 -21.84 -2.75
C GLU A 97 10.54 -21.88 -3.15
N LEU A 98 11.35 -20.91 -2.68
CA LEU A 98 12.80 -20.88 -2.91
C LEU A 98 13.48 -22.06 -2.24
N ALA A 99 13.14 -22.38 -0.98
CA ALA A 99 13.70 -23.53 -0.28
C ALA A 99 13.38 -24.87 -0.97
N ALA A 100 12.21 -25.00 -1.59
CA ALA A 100 11.83 -26.17 -2.38
C ALA A 100 12.56 -26.26 -3.74
N PHE A 101 13.05 -25.14 -4.28
CA PHE A 101 13.84 -25.13 -5.53
C PHE A 101 15.30 -25.55 -5.35
N PHE A 102 15.82 -25.50 -4.11
CA PHE A 102 17.22 -25.84 -3.79
C PHE A 102 17.38 -27.22 -3.08
N ASN A 103 16.29 -27.97 -2.90
CA ASN A 103 16.28 -29.37 -2.45
C ASN A 103 16.04 -30.30 -3.64
#